data_AF-A0A8C0AKK6-F1
#
_entry.id   AF-A0A8C0AKK6-F1
#
_cell.length_a   1.000
_cell.length_b   1.000
_cell.length_c   1.000
_cell.angle_alpha   90.00
_cell.angle_beta   90.00
_cell.angle_gamma   90.00
#
_symmetry.space_group_name_H-M   'P 1'
#
loop_
_entity.id
_entity.type
_entity.pdbx_description
1 polymer ?
#
loop_
_entity_poly.entity_id
_entity_poly.type
_entity_poly.pdbx_seq_one_letter_code
_entity_poly.pdbx_strand_id
1 'polypeptide(L)'
;MSEFWLISAPRDKENLQALKRMNTVTSKSNLSYNTKFTIPDFKVGTLDSLVGLSDELAKLDIFAESLIRRMAQSVVEVMEDAKGKVQENLLANGVDLIDR
;
A
#
# COMPACT_ATOMS: atom_id res chain seq x y z
N MET A 1 10.25 -10.94 0.96
CA MET A 1 8.88 -10.37 0.97
C MET A 1 8.96 -9.10 1.79
N SER A 2 8.75 -7.94 1.18
CA SER A 2 8.75 -6.67 1.90
C SER A 2 7.37 -6.46 2.51
N GLU A 3 7.32 -6.17 3.80
CA GLU A 3 6.08 -5.93 4.52
C GLU A 3 5.88 -4.42 4.68
N PHE A 4 4.66 -3.95 4.42
CA PHE A 4 4.29 -2.55 4.52
C PHE A 4 3.07 -2.42 5.42
N TRP A 5 3.08 -1.39 6.27
CA TRP A 5 1.99 -1.08 7.18
C TRP A 5 1.41 0.28 6.80
N LEU A 6 0.11 0.33 6.52
CA LEU A 6 -0.61 1.58 6.31
C LEU A 6 -1.38 1.92 7.59
N ILE A 7 -1.01 3.04 8.22
CA ILE A 7 -1.58 3.48 9.49
C ILE A 7 -2.18 4.87 9.29
N SER A 8 -3.42 5.06 9.76
CA SER A 8 -4.06 6.37 9.84
C SER A 8 -4.15 6.83 11.29
N ALA A 9 -4.02 8.14 11.51
CA ALA A 9 -4.24 8.77 12.81
C ALA A 9 -5.16 9.98 12.62
N PRO A 10 -6.04 10.29 13.59
CA PRO A 10 -6.88 11.47 13.54
C PRO A 10 -6.07 12.76 13.37
N ARG A 11 -6.65 13.78 12.72
CA ARG A 11 -5.99 15.08 12.52
C ARG A 11 -6.38 16.08 13.62
N ASP A 12 -6.31 15.66 14.88
CA ASP A 12 -6.45 16.58 16.01
C ASP A 12 -5.12 17.31 16.31
N LYS A 13 -5.17 18.32 17.18
CA LYS A 13 -4.00 19.16 17.52
C LYS A 13 -2.82 18.34 18.05
N GLU A 14 -3.09 17.25 18.77
CA GLU A 14 -2.07 16.40 19.38
C GLU A 14 -1.41 15.47 18.35
N ASN A 15 -2.19 15.01 17.37
CA ASN A 15 -1.77 14.06 16.35
C ASN A 15 -1.14 14.69 15.10
N LEU A 16 -1.09 16.02 14.99
CA LEU A 16 -0.30 16.72 13.96
C LEU A 16 1.18 16.30 13.97
N GLN A 17 1.70 15.84 15.11
CA GLN A 17 3.07 15.35 15.28
C GLN A 17 3.17 13.83 15.33
N ALA A 18 2.10 13.07 15.06
CA ALA A 18 2.08 11.61 15.17
C ALA A 18 3.22 10.94 14.38
N LEU A 19 3.43 11.35 13.12
CA LEU A 19 4.53 10.83 12.30
C LEU A 19 5.91 11.14 12.91
N LYS A 20 6.10 12.36 13.46
CA LYS A 20 7.36 12.73 14.13
C LYS A 20 7.60 11.89 15.38
N ARG A 21 6.56 11.67 16.20
CA ARG A 21 6.63 10.82 17.40
C ARG A 21 6.97 9.39 17.03
N MET A 22 6.31 8.83 16.01
CA MET A 22 6.59 7.49 15.48
C MET A 22 8.04 7.37 15.01
N ASN A 23 8.53 8.33 14.22
CA ASN A 23 9.93 8.37 13.80
C ASN A 23 10.91 8.40 14.98
N THR A 24 10.63 9.20 16.02
CA THR A 24 11.50 9.29 17.20
C THR A 24 11.64 7.94 17.94
N VAL A 25 10.59 7.12 17.97
CA VAL A 25 10.64 5.82 18.65
C VAL A 25 11.16 4.70 17.75
N THR A 26 10.84 4.71 16.45
CA THR A 26 11.25 3.62 15.53
C THR A 26 12.66 3.80 15.00
N SER A 27 13.13 5.04 14.80
CA SER A 27 14.49 5.30 14.26
C SER A 27 15.61 4.90 15.23
N LYS A 28 15.38 5.04 16.54
CA LYS A 28 16.38 4.70 17.57
C LYS A 28 16.82 3.24 17.52
N SER A 29 15.93 2.35 17.08
CA SER A 29 16.18 0.91 17.01
C SER A 29 16.05 0.36 15.57
N ASN A 30 16.06 1.23 14.56
CA ASN A 30 15.91 0.89 13.14
C ASN A 30 14.71 -0.05 12.86
N LEU A 31 13.57 0.20 13.51
CA LEU A 31 12.40 -0.71 13.48
C LEU A 31 11.55 -0.55 12.22
N SER A 32 11.51 0.65 11.65
CA SER A 32 10.70 0.94 10.47
C SER A 32 11.18 2.18 9.74
N TYR A 33 10.90 2.23 8.45
CA TYR A 33 10.96 3.44 7.65
C TYR A 33 9.54 3.99 7.50
N ASN A 34 9.30 5.21 7.98
CA ASN A 34 7.96 5.80 7.96
C ASN A 34 7.91 6.97 6.97
N THR A 35 6.89 6.96 6.12
CA THR A 35 6.62 8.04 5.17
C THR A 35 5.19 8.53 5.29
N LYS A 36 4.92 9.75 4.82
CA LYS A 36 3.57 10.30 4.78
C LYS A 36 2.90 9.83 3.49
N PHE A 37 1.74 9.18 3.62
CA PHE A 37 0.88 8.86 2.48
C PHE A 37 -0.15 9.98 2.26
N THR A 38 -0.15 10.60 1.09
CA THR A 38 -1.08 11.69 0.77
C THR A 38 -2.36 11.10 0.22
N ILE A 39 -3.46 11.30 0.93
CA ILE A 39 -4.80 10.91 0.50
C ILE A 39 -5.47 12.16 -0.11
N PRO A 40 -5.97 12.10 -1.35
CA PRO A 40 -6.78 13.17 -1.94
C PRO A 40 -8.05 13.44 -1.14
N ASP A 41 -8.60 14.65 -1.24
CA ASP A 41 -9.90 14.94 -0.64
C ASP A 41 -11.02 14.25 -1.45
N PHE A 42 -11.78 13.39 -0.78
CA PHE A 42 -12.94 12.72 -1.37
C PHE A 42 -14.24 13.39 -0.92
N LYS A 43 -15.20 13.52 -1.83
CA LYS A 43 -16.57 13.84 -1.46
C LYS A 43 -17.17 12.62 -0.77
N VAL A 44 -17.57 12.78 0.48
CA VAL A 44 -18.21 11.72 1.27
C VAL A 44 -19.72 11.89 1.26
N GLY A 45 -20.44 10.77 1.25
CA GLY A 45 -21.90 10.72 1.32
C GLY A 45 -22.43 10.75 2.75
N THR A 46 -23.56 10.09 2.99
CA THR A 46 -24.08 9.87 4.35
C THR A 46 -23.29 8.78 5.06
N LEU A 47 -23.41 8.71 6.40
CA LEU A 47 -22.76 7.65 7.18
C LEU A 47 -23.20 6.25 6.73
N ASP A 48 -24.48 6.07 6.41
CA ASP A 48 -25.02 4.80 5.91
C ASP A 48 -24.33 4.36 4.61
N SER A 49 -24.19 5.30 3.65
CA SER A 49 -23.44 5.03 2.42
C SER A 49 -21.97 4.70 2.70
N LEU A 50 -21.33 5.36 3.67
CA LEU A 50 -19.93 5.06 4.04
C LEU A 50 -19.77 3.67 4.66
N VAL A 51 -20.74 3.21 5.46
CA VAL A 51 -20.73 1.85 6.02
C VAL A 51 -20.85 0.82 4.90
N GLY A 52 -21.79 1.00 3.97
CA GLY A 52 -21.92 0.13 2.80
C GLY A 52 -20.66 0.12 1.93
N LEU A 53 -20.08 1.29 1.67
CA LEU A 53 -18.82 1.41 0.93
C LEU A 53 -17.64 0.73 1.63
N SER A 54 -17.59 0.72 2.96
CA SER A 54 -16.54 0.03 3.70
C SER A 54 -16.52 -1.47 3.41
N ASP A 55 -17.70 -2.10 3.36
CA ASP A 55 -17.83 -3.52 3.03
C ASP A 55 -17.48 -3.81 1.56
N GLU A 56 -17.87 -2.92 0.65
CA GLU A 56 -17.52 -3.02 -0.77
C GLU A 56 -16.02 -2.85 -1.02
N LEU A 57 -15.37 -1.90 -0.35
CA LEU A 57 -13.93 -1.68 -0.43
C LEU A 57 -13.14 -2.88 0.08
N ALA A 58 -13.59 -3.54 1.16
CA ALA A 58 -12.95 -4.75 1.65
C ALA A 58 -13.02 -5.91 0.64
N LYS A 59 -14.17 -6.07 -0.05
CA LYS A 59 -14.30 -7.06 -1.14
C LYS A 59 -13.44 -6.72 -2.34
N LEU A 60 -13.40 -5.44 -2.71
CA LEU A 60 -12.60 -4.94 -3.82
C LEU A 60 -11.10 -5.14 -3.55
N ASP A 61 -10.64 -4.91 -2.33
CA ASP A 61 -9.25 -5.11 -1.91
C ASP A 61 -8.80 -6.56 -2.09
N ILE A 62 -9.56 -7.52 -1.54
CA ILE A 62 -9.30 -8.96 -1.69
C ILE A 62 -9.29 -9.35 -3.18
N PHE A 63 -10.25 -8.84 -3.95
CA PHE A 63 -10.34 -9.12 -5.37
C PHE A 63 -9.13 -8.58 -6.14
N ALA A 64 -8.77 -7.31 -5.92
CA ALA A 64 -7.63 -6.66 -6.56
C ALA A 64 -6.32 -7.37 -6.23
N GLU A 65 -6.10 -7.74 -4.96
CA GLU A 65 -4.93 -8.51 -4.55
C GLU A 65 -4.86 -9.84 -5.31
N SER A 66 -5.97 -10.58 -5.39
CA SER A 66 -6.03 -11.86 -6.09
C SER A 66 -5.72 -11.72 -7.59
N LEU A 67 -6.20 -10.65 -8.22
CA LEU A 67 -5.93 -10.37 -9.64
C LEU A 67 -4.47 -10.02 -9.86
N ILE A 68 -3.90 -9.13 -9.05
CA ILE A 68 -2.49 -8.72 -9.18
C ILE A 68 -1.58 -9.92 -8.99
N ARG A 69 -1.86 -10.80 -8.02
CA ARG A 69 -1.11 -12.06 -7.81
C ARG A 69 -1.16 -12.97 -9.03
N ARG A 70 -2.34 -13.15 -9.64
CA ARG A 70 -2.50 -13.94 -10.86
C ARG A 70 -1.75 -13.32 -12.04
N MET A 71 -1.84 -11.99 -12.23
CA MET A 71 -1.11 -11.30 -13.29
C MET A 71 0.40 -11.47 -13.14
N ALA A 72 0.94 -11.33 -11.92
CA ALA A 72 2.35 -11.55 -11.66
C ALA A 72 2.78 -13.00 -11.94
N GLN A 73 1.96 -13.97 -11.55
CA GLN A 73 2.19 -15.40 -11.84
C GLN A 73 2.18 -15.67 -13.35
N SER A 74 1.21 -15.13 -14.09
CA SER A 74 1.17 -15.29 -15.55
C SER A 74 2.41 -14.70 -16.24
N VAL A 75 2.95 -13.58 -15.75
CA VAL A 75 4.22 -13.03 -16.27
C VAL A 75 5.37 -14.00 -15.98
N VAL A 76 5.43 -14.59 -14.79
CA VAL A 76 6.46 -15.58 -14.44
C VAL A 76 6.39 -16.80 -15.36
N GLU A 77 5.19 -17.35 -15.57
CA GLU A 77 4.94 -18.54 -16.43
C GLU A 77 5.35 -18.28 -17.89
N VAL A 78 4.99 -17.11 -18.43
CA VAL A 78 5.36 -16.74 -19.82
C VAL A 78 6.87 -16.51 -19.96
N MET A 79 7.55 -16.12 -18.89
CA MET A 79 8.97 -15.80 -18.89
C MET A 79 9.86 -16.94 -18.40
N GLU A 80 9.35 -18.17 -18.28
CA GLU A 80 10.08 -19.33 -17.74
C GLU A 80 11.42 -19.61 -18.45
N ASP A 81 11.52 -19.33 -19.75
CA ASP A 81 12.74 -19.49 -20.56
C ASP A 81 13.74 -18.33 -20.40
N ALA A 82 13.32 -17.19 -19.86
CA ALA A 82 14.11 -15.97 -19.66
C ALA A 82 14.43 -15.74 -18.18
N LYS A 83 14.94 -16.79 -17.50
CA LYS A 83 15.26 -16.77 -16.07
C LYS A 83 16.14 -15.57 -15.69
N GLY A 84 15.62 -14.73 -14.79
CA GLY A 84 16.31 -13.54 -14.27
C GLY A 84 15.77 -12.19 -14.76
N LYS A 85 14.97 -12.15 -15.84
CA LYS A 85 14.39 -10.89 -16.38
C LYS A 85 12.98 -10.58 -15.90
N VAL A 86 12.38 -11.46 -15.10
CA VAL A 86 10.99 -11.30 -14.63
C VAL A 86 10.81 -9.98 -13.87
N GLN A 87 11.78 -9.61 -13.02
CA GLN A 87 11.71 -8.39 -12.22
C GLN A 87 11.68 -7.12 -13.10
N GLU A 88 12.34 -7.14 -14.27
CA GLU A 88 12.33 -6.01 -15.23
C GLU A 88 10.94 -5.78 -15.84
N ASN A 89 10.04 -6.76 -15.72
CA ASN A 89 8.69 -6.71 -16.29
C ASN A 89 7.60 -6.49 -15.24
N LEU A 90 7.92 -6.64 -13.95
CA LEU A 90 6.99 -6.44 -12.83
C LEU A 90 7.09 -5.02 -12.27
N LEU A 91 6.92 -4.02 -13.14
CA LEU A 91 7.01 -2.60 -12.80
C LEU A 91 5.62 -1.97 -12.78
N ALA A 92 5.38 -1.00 -11.90
CA ALA A 92 4.22 -0.12 -11.97
C ALA A 92 4.68 1.28 -12.38
N ASN A 93 4.05 1.86 -13.41
CA ASN A 93 4.45 3.17 -13.96
C ASN A 93 5.95 3.28 -14.30
N GLY A 94 6.58 2.16 -14.68
CA GLY A 94 8.01 2.11 -15.02
C GLY A 94 8.97 2.12 -13.83
N VAL A 95 8.46 2.01 -12.59
CA VAL A 95 9.27 1.89 -11.37
C VAL A 95 9.02 0.56 -10.66
N ASP A 96 10.03 0.06 -9.96
CA ASP A 96 9.88 -1.12 -9.11
C ASP A 96 8.98 -0.78 -7.90
N LEU A 97 8.20 -1.76 -7.45
CA LEU A 97 7.18 -1.57 -6.41
C LEU A 97 7.76 -1.32 -5.01
N ILE A 98 9.03 -1.69 -4.81
CA ILE A 98 9.78 -1.56 -3.58
C ILE A 98 10.84 -0.46 -3.71
N ASP A 99 11.19 -0.05 -4.94
CA ASP A 99 12.11 1.04 -5.19
C ASP A 99 11.63 2.32 -4.48
N ARG A 100 12.58 2.92 -3.76
CA ARG A 100 12.36 4.09 -2.91
C ARG A 100 12.92 5.33 -3.57
#